data_AF-A0A1Y5HCA2-F1
#
_entry.id   AF-A0A1Y5HCA2-F1
#
_cell.length_a   1.000
_cell.length_b   1.000
_cell.length_c   1.000
_cell.angle_alpha   90.00
_cell.angle_beta   90.00
_cell.angle_gamma   90.00
#
_symmetry.space_group_name_H-M   'P 1'
#
loop_
_entity.id
_entity.type
_entity.pdbx_description
1 polymer ?
#
loop_
_entity_poly.entity_id
_entity_poly.type
_entity_poly.pdbx_seq_one_letter_code
_entity_poly.pdbx_strand_id
1 'polypeptide(L)'
;MTECTIIVADKWDAETRGGRCLTTGKIETRVGVKNMTMKVEGVIKLPKLSGTGLSKTAKKEWDRFMSKLDKHEREHLVDTEKLAKTMGVEIMKIEGVGLGDDEDIAFEAGKAAFIELYVASYRGKKIAERITAAAKKLDKASGHGAKHGAVLNLDII
;
A
#
# COMPACT_ATOMS: atom_id res chain seq x y z
N MET A 1 -14.78 8.16 -4.13
CA MET A 1 -14.82 6.96 -4.99
C MET A 1 -13.45 6.32 -4.85
N THR A 2 -13.43 4.98 -4.86
CA THR A 2 -12.30 4.11 -4.46
C THR A 2 -11.83 4.22 -3.01
N GLU A 3 -11.96 3.11 -2.28
CA GLU A 3 -11.36 2.88 -0.97
C GLU A 3 -10.31 1.78 -1.14
N CYS A 4 -9.03 2.13 -0.98
CA CYS A 4 -7.92 1.19 -1.03
C CYS A 4 -7.36 0.95 0.37
N THR A 5 -7.11 -0.31 0.71
CA THR A 5 -6.42 -0.74 1.91
C THR A 5 -5.23 -1.61 1.50
N ILE A 6 -4.05 -1.33 2.04
CA ILE A 6 -2.92 -2.25 1.96
C ILE A 6 -2.93 -3.06 3.24
N ILE A 7 -3.17 -4.36 3.10
CA ILE A 7 -2.98 -5.34 4.17
C ILE A 7 -1.58 -5.91 3.97
N VAL A 8 -0.64 -5.49 4.82
CA VAL A 8 0.65 -6.18 4.89
C VAL A 8 0.33 -7.59 5.38
N ALA A 9 0.71 -8.63 4.63
CA ALA A 9 0.41 -9.98 5.09
C ALA A 9 1.09 -10.16 6.44
N ASP A 10 0.28 -10.63 7.37
CA ASP A 10 0.52 -11.04 8.75
C ASP A 10 1.60 -12.12 8.92
N LYS A 11 2.22 -12.56 7.82
CA LYS A 11 3.22 -13.61 7.78
C LYS A 11 4.49 -13.11 7.10
N TRP A 12 5.56 -13.05 7.89
CA TRP A 12 6.91 -12.80 7.45
C TRP A 12 7.80 -13.88 8.08
N ASP A 13 8.79 -14.32 7.31
CA ASP A 13 9.81 -15.23 7.83
C ASP A 13 11.02 -14.42 8.28
N ALA A 14 11.47 -14.64 9.51
CA ALA A 14 12.71 -14.03 10.00
C ALA A 14 13.93 -14.73 9.39
N GLU A 15 15.00 -13.97 9.12
CA GLU A 15 16.31 -14.54 8.83
C GLU A 15 17.44 -13.75 9.47
N THR A 16 18.51 -14.47 9.80
CA THR A 16 19.77 -13.87 10.20
C THR A 16 20.42 -13.19 8.98
N ARG A 17 20.65 -11.89 9.08
CA ARG A 17 21.35 -11.06 8.08
C ARG A 17 22.85 -10.98 8.34
N GLY A 18 23.26 -11.24 9.58
CA GLY A 18 24.65 -11.26 10.00
C GLY A 18 24.77 -11.31 11.51
N GLY A 19 25.98 -11.44 12.01
CA GLY A 19 26.25 -11.44 13.44
C GLY A 19 27.73 -11.49 13.74
N ARG A 20 28.07 -11.29 15.01
CA ARG A 20 29.46 -11.36 15.50
C ARG A 20 29.49 -11.59 17.00
N CYS A 21 30.56 -12.23 17.47
CA CYS A 21 30.91 -12.22 18.88
C CYS A 21 31.58 -10.89 19.25
N LEU A 22 31.09 -10.25 20.30
CA LEU A 22 31.62 -8.99 20.83
C LEU A 22 32.73 -9.28 21.86
N THR A 23 33.60 -8.30 22.08
CA THR A 23 34.66 -8.38 23.10
C THR A 23 34.13 -8.59 24.52
N THR A 24 32.85 -8.27 24.75
CA THR A 24 32.12 -8.53 25.99
C THR A 24 31.76 -10.01 26.22
N GLY A 25 32.03 -10.89 25.26
CA GLY A 25 31.61 -12.29 25.27
C GLY A 25 30.18 -12.54 24.77
N LYS A 26 29.39 -11.47 24.55
CA LYS A 26 28.04 -11.55 23.98
C LYS A 26 28.05 -11.75 22.47
N ILE A 27 26.99 -12.37 21.95
CA ILE A 27 26.72 -12.51 20.54
C ILE A 27 25.78 -11.38 20.10
N GLU A 28 26.15 -10.69 19.02
CA GLU A 28 25.31 -9.75 18.29
C GLU A 28 24.74 -10.45 17.05
N THR A 29 23.41 -10.42 16.90
CA THR A 29 22.72 -10.97 15.73
C THR A 29 21.84 -9.89 15.10
N ARG A 30 21.96 -9.75 13.78
CA ARG A 30 21.09 -8.90 12.95
C ARG A 30 20.03 -9.76 12.31
N VAL A 31 18.77 -9.41 12.54
CA VAL A 31 17.60 -10.14 12.04
C VAL A 31 16.80 -9.25 11.11
N GLY A 32 16.41 -9.78 9.97
CA GLY A 32 15.53 -9.11 9.02
C GLY A 32 14.45 -10.04 8.49
N VAL A 33 13.75 -9.58 7.46
CA VAL A 33 12.72 -10.37 6.79
C VAL A 33 13.32 -11.13 5.61
N LYS A 34 13.10 -12.44 5.54
CA LYS A 34 13.47 -13.30 4.41
C LYS A 34 12.54 -13.14 3.23
N ASN A 35 11.25 -13.16 3.51
CA ASN A 35 10.21 -12.90 2.55
C ASN A 35 9.00 -12.30 3.27
N MET A 36 8.25 -11.49 2.54
CA MET A 36 7.00 -10.91 3.01
C MET A 36 6.04 -10.82 1.85
N THR A 37 4.79 -11.16 2.13
CA THR A 37 3.69 -10.96 1.20
C THR A 37 2.98 -9.64 1.53
N MET A 38 2.58 -8.89 0.52
CA MET A 38 1.74 -7.72 0.69
C MET A 38 0.48 -7.90 -0.13
N LYS A 39 -0.68 -7.73 0.51
CA LYS A 39 -1.98 -7.80 -0.13
C LYS A 39 -2.53 -6.40 -0.28
N VAL A 40 -2.99 -6.08 -1.48
CA VAL A 40 -3.73 -4.84 -1.73
C VAL A 40 -5.18 -5.21 -1.96
N GLU A 41 -6.07 -4.60 -1.20
CA GLU A 41 -7.51 -4.74 -1.37
C GLU A 41 -8.09 -3.37 -1.73
N GLY A 42 -8.90 -3.31 -2.77
CA GLY A 42 -9.54 -2.08 -3.23
C GLY A 42 -11.02 -2.30 -3.49
N VAL A 43 -11.84 -1.35 -3.05
CA VAL A 43 -13.27 -1.30 -3.35
C VAL A 43 -13.54 -0.06 -4.17
N ILE A 44 -13.89 -0.25 -5.45
CA ILE A 44 -14.30 0.83 -6.34
C ILE A 44 -15.81 0.99 -6.24
N LYS A 45 -16.27 2.15 -5.76
CA LYS A 45 -17.68 2.54 -5.74
C LYS A 45 -17.95 3.45 -6.92
N LEU A 46 -18.75 2.98 -7.88
CA LEU A 46 -19.19 3.76 -9.04
C LEU A 46 -20.63 4.24 -8.86
N PRO A 47 -20.99 5.42 -9.39
CA PRO A 47 -22.35 5.92 -9.34
C PRO A 47 -23.28 5.05 -10.18
N LYS A 48 -24.51 4.88 -9.71
CA LYS A 48 -25.57 4.21 -10.46
C LYS A 48 -26.45 5.26 -11.12
N LEU A 49 -26.85 5.00 -12.37
CA LEU A 49 -27.84 5.82 -13.02
C LEU A 49 -29.19 5.65 -12.30
N SER A 50 -29.77 6.74 -11.81
CA SER A 50 -31.12 6.76 -11.24
C SER A 50 -32.09 7.37 -12.25
N GLY A 51 -32.97 6.55 -12.84
CA GLY A 51 -34.01 7.00 -13.78
C GLY A 51 -34.00 6.24 -15.12
N THR A 52 -35.17 6.14 -15.75
CA THR A 52 -35.39 5.33 -16.97
C THR A 52 -35.49 6.15 -18.26
N GLY A 53 -35.24 7.46 -18.22
CA GLY A 53 -35.60 8.39 -19.28
C GLY A 53 -34.47 9.14 -19.98
N LEU A 54 -33.24 8.59 -20.08
CA LEU A 54 -32.18 9.26 -20.83
C LEU A 54 -32.42 9.22 -22.34
N SER A 55 -32.14 10.33 -23.02
CA SER A 55 -32.01 10.32 -24.48
C SER A 55 -30.87 9.37 -24.92
N LYS A 56 -30.88 8.93 -26.18
CA LYS A 56 -29.79 8.08 -26.71
C LYS A 56 -28.43 8.77 -26.59
N THR A 57 -28.40 10.09 -26.73
CA THR A 57 -27.17 10.89 -26.63
C THR A 57 -26.70 10.99 -25.19
N ALA A 58 -27.62 11.27 -24.24
CA ALA A 58 -27.30 11.31 -22.82
C ALA A 58 -26.83 9.94 -22.29
N LYS A 59 -27.41 8.84 -22.79
CA LYS A 59 -26.93 7.49 -22.46
C LYS A 59 -25.50 7.23 -22.95
N LYS A 60 -25.18 7.61 -24.19
CA LYS A 60 -23.81 7.47 -24.73
C LYS A 60 -22.79 8.27 -23.91
N GLU A 61 -23.17 9.47 -23.50
CA GLU A 61 -22.33 10.31 -22.65
C GLU A 61 -22.14 9.71 -21.25
N TRP A 62 -23.21 9.18 -20.65
CA TRP A 62 -23.13 8.47 -19.38
C TRP A 62 -22.19 7.26 -19.47
N ASP A 63 -22.32 6.43 -20.51
CA ASP A 63 -21.46 5.26 -20.71
C ASP A 63 -19.99 5.67 -20.89
N ARG A 64 -19.73 6.76 -21.64
CA ARG A 64 -18.39 7.36 -21.79
C ARG A 64 -17.84 7.82 -20.45
N PHE A 65 -18.60 8.60 -19.68
CA PHE A 65 -18.22 9.09 -18.37
C PHE A 65 -17.89 7.94 -17.42
N MET A 66 -18.77 6.93 -17.31
CA MET A 66 -18.58 5.76 -16.45
C MET A 66 -17.33 4.97 -16.81
N SER A 67 -17.05 4.79 -18.10
CA SER A 67 -15.82 4.12 -18.56
C SER A 67 -14.55 4.90 -18.17
N LYS A 68 -14.58 6.23 -18.30
CA LYS A 68 -13.44 7.08 -17.89
C LYS A 68 -13.27 7.13 -16.38
N LEU A 69 -14.38 7.16 -15.64
CA LEU A 69 -14.38 7.14 -14.18
C LEU A 69 -13.83 5.81 -13.66
N ASP A 70 -14.35 4.66 -14.10
CA ASP A 70 -13.82 3.35 -13.71
C ASP A 70 -12.32 3.22 -14.00
N LYS A 71 -11.87 3.74 -15.15
CA LYS A 71 -10.44 3.78 -15.46
C LYS A 71 -9.64 4.61 -14.45
N HIS A 72 -10.08 5.82 -14.13
CA HIS A 72 -9.42 6.69 -13.13
C HIS A 72 -9.38 6.04 -11.75
N GLU A 73 -10.50 5.43 -11.34
CA GLU A 73 -10.60 4.72 -10.07
C GLU A 73 -9.66 3.49 -10.01
N ARG A 74 -9.45 2.79 -11.13
CA ARG A 74 -8.45 1.71 -11.23
C ARG A 74 -7.01 2.22 -11.20
N GLU A 75 -6.75 3.44 -11.68
CA GLU A 75 -5.41 4.05 -11.59
C GLU A 75 -4.99 4.24 -10.12
N HIS A 76 -5.93 4.58 -9.23
CA HIS A 76 -5.68 4.61 -7.77
C HIS A 76 -5.26 3.25 -7.22
N LEU A 77 -5.86 2.15 -7.68
CA LEU A 77 -5.47 0.80 -7.28
C LEU A 77 -4.06 0.46 -7.76
N VAL A 78 -3.74 0.74 -9.02
CA VAL A 78 -2.42 0.49 -9.61
C VAL A 78 -1.33 1.28 -8.87
N ASP A 79 -1.58 2.54 -8.52
CA ASP A 79 -0.61 3.33 -7.76
C ASP A 79 -0.48 2.84 -6.30
N THR A 80 -1.55 2.31 -5.72
CA THR A 80 -1.51 1.63 -4.42
C THR A 80 -0.67 0.34 -4.48
N GLU A 81 -0.77 -0.45 -5.56
CA GLU A 81 0.07 -1.63 -5.77
C GLU A 81 1.55 -1.29 -5.90
N LYS A 82 1.89 -0.21 -6.62
CA LYS A 82 3.27 0.29 -6.70
C LYS A 82 3.77 0.72 -5.33
N LEU A 83 2.95 1.46 -4.57
CA LEU A 83 3.27 1.86 -3.20
C LEU A 83 3.52 0.63 -2.31
N ALA A 84 2.68 -0.40 -2.40
CA ALA A 84 2.87 -1.64 -1.66
C ALA A 84 4.21 -2.30 -2.00
N LYS A 85 4.58 -2.40 -3.28
CA LYS A 85 5.91 -2.91 -3.69
C LYS A 85 7.05 -2.09 -3.10
N THR A 86 6.96 -0.76 -3.14
CA THR A 86 7.96 0.13 -2.53
C THR A 86 8.08 -0.11 -1.03
N MET A 87 6.96 -0.19 -0.32
CA MET A 87 6.93 -0.48 1.12
C MET A 87 7.54 -1.85 1.43
N GLY A 88 7.26 -2.86 0.60
CA GLY A 88 7.86 -4.18 0.71
C GLY A 88 9.39 -4.10 0.65
N VAL A 89 9.94 -3.39 -0.34
CA VAL A 89 11.39 -3.19 -0.48
C VAL A 89 11.99 -2.43 0.70
N GLU A 90 11.28 -1.44 1.25
CA GLU A 90 11.73 -0.69 2.42
C GLU A 90 11.75 -1.57 3.68
N ILE A 91 10.72 -2.38 3.90
CA ILE A 91 10.64 -3.29 5.06
C ILE A 91 11.73 -4.37 4.99
N MET A 92 12.01 -4.90 3.80
CA MET A 92 13.09 -5.89 3.59
C MET A 92 14.49 -5.37 3.98
N LYS A 93 14.68 -4.04 4.07
CA LYS A 93 15.93 -3.40 4.49
C LYS A 93 16.02 -3.11 5.98
N ILE A 94 14.94 -3.31 6.73
CA ILE A 94 14.94 -3.11 8.18
C ILE A 94 15.67 -4.29 8.82
N GLU A 95 16.61 -3.98 9.70
CA GLU A 95 17.33 -4.95 10.52
C GLU A 95 17.09 -4.61 11.99
N GLY A 96 16.59 -5.59 12.74
CA GLY A 96 16.63 -5.55 14.20
C GLY A 96 17.96 -6.10 14.68
N VAL A 97 18.53 -5.49 15.72
CA VAL A 97 19.80 -5.92 16.31
C VAL A 97 19.53 -6.44 17.71
N GLY A 98 19.93 -7.69 17.95
CA GLY A 98 19.81 -8.35 19.24
C GLY A 98 21.15 -8.72 19.82
N LEU A 99 21.23 -8.72 21.15
CA LEU A 99 22.38 -9.19 21.92
C LEU A 99 21.94 -10.35 22.81
N GLY A 100 22.75 -11.40 22.87
CA GLY A 100 22.48 -12.58 23.69
C GLY A 100 23.76 -13.25 24.16
N ASP A 101 23.60 -14.16 25.13
CA ASP A 101 24.71 -14.99 25.61
C ASP A 101 24.98 -16.16 24.65
N ASP A 102 24.01 -16.48 23.78
CA ASP A 102 24.12 -17.40 22.65
C ASP A 102 23.39 -16.85 21.40
N GLU A 103 23.49 -17.59 20.29
CA GLU A 103 22.92 -17.19 18.99
C GLU A 103 21.39 -17.14 19.01
N ASP A 104 20.73 -18.04 19.74
CA ASP A 104 19.26 -18.13 19.79
C ASP A 104 18.67 -16.96 20.57
N ILE A 105 19.27 -16.62 21.73
CA ILE A 105 18.88 -15.45 22.54
C ILE A 105 19.11 -14.17 21.74
N ALA A 106 20.27 -14.05 21.07
CA ALA A 106 20.59 -12.88 20.25
C ALA A 106 19.62 -12.76 19.06
N PHE A 107 19.23 -13.87 18.45
CA PHE A 107 18.27 -13.91 17.36
C PHE A 107 16.87 -13.47 17.80
N GLU A 108 16.31 -14.01 18.88
CA GLU A 108 14.98 -13.61 19.35
C GLU A 108 14.96 -12.15 19.82
N ALA A 109 16.05 -11.65 20.43
CA ALA A 109 16.19 -10.23 20.73
C ALA A 109 16.20 -9.36 19.46
N GLY A 110 16.92 -9.79 18.41
CA GLY A 110 16.99 -9.07 17.14
C GLY A 110 15.65 -9.07 16.42
N LYS A 111 14.92 -10.18 16.47
CA LYS A 111 13.56 -10.30 15.95
C LYS A 111 12.58 -9.38 16.68
N ALA A 112 12.65 -9.28 18.01
CA ALA A 112 11.85 -8.33 18.78
C ALA A 112 12.15 -6.88 18.37
N ALA A 113 13.44 -6.51 18.27
CA ALA A 113 13.86 -5.18 17.81
C ALA A 113 13.37 -4.86 16.39
N PHE A 114 13.40 -5.85 15.49
CA PHE A 114 12.83 -5.70 14.14
C PHE A 114 11.33 -5.38 14.21
N ILE A 115 10.57 -6.13 15.02
CA ILE A 115 9.11 -5.93 15.17
C ILE A 115 8.81 -4.51 15.66
N GLU A 116 9.58 -4.00 16.63
CA GLU A 116 9.41 -2.63 17.14
C GLU A 116 9.61 -1.58 16.03
N LEU A 117 10.70 -1.70 15.25
CA LEU A 117 11.00 -0.81 14.12
C LEU A 117 9.91 -0.88 13.04
N TYR A 118 9.47 -2.09 12.72
CA TYR A 118 8.39 -2.35 11.77
C TYR A 118 7.08 -1.70 12.23
N VAL A 119 6.67 -1.92 13.49
CA VAL A 119 5.43 -1.36 14.05
C VAL A 119 5.50 0.18 14.10
N ALA A 120 6.64 0.75 14.47
CA ALA A 120 6.82 2.19 14.51
C ALA A 120 6.65 2.85 13.12
N SER A 121 7.08 2.16 12.06
CA SER A 121 7.15 2.71 10.71
C SER A 121 5.98 2.32 9.79
N TYR A 122 5.37 1.14 10.01
CA TYR A 122 4.43 0.50 9.09
C TYR A 122 3.10 0.08 9.75
N ARG A 123 2.78 0.53 10.97
CA ARG A 123 1.45 0.23 11.55
C ARG A 123 0.35 1.12 10.97
N GLY A 124 -0.75 0.48 10.54
CA GLY A 124 -2.09 1.05 10.29
C GLY A 124 -2.14 2.49 9.78
N LYS A 125 -2.12 3.48 10.70
CA LYS A 125 -2.19 4.91 10.38
C LYS A 125 -1.08 5.36 9.42
N LYS A 126 0.16 4.87 9.59
CA LYS A 126 1.29 5.24 8.72
C LYS A 126 1.11 4.75 7.29
N ILE A 127 0.56 3.56 7.12
CA ILE A 127 0.21 3.02 5.81
C ILE A 127 -0.92 3.85 5.18
N ALA A 128 -1.98 4.13 5.94
CA ALA A 128 -3.12 4.91 5.47
C ALA A 128 -2.72 6.34 5.03
N GLU A 129 -1.82 6.98 5.78
CA GLU A 129 -1.24 8.30 5.41
C GLU A 129 -0.53 8.24 4.05
N ARG A 130 0.26 7.20 3.80
CA ARG A 130 0.97 7.00 2.53
C ARG A 130 0.02 6.72 1.36
N ILE A 131 -0.99 5.86 1.56
CA ILE A 131 -2.03 5.59 0.55
C ILE A 131 -2.77 6.89 0.20
N THR A 132 -3.19 7.64 1.22
CA THR A 132 -3.89 8.93 1.03
C THR A 132 -3.02 9.93 0.28
N ALA A 133 -1.72 10.01 0.58
CA ALA A 133 -0.80 10.89 -0.12
C ALA A 133 -0.62 10.48 -1.59
N ALA A 134 -0.51 9.19 -1.88
CA ALA A 134 -0.43 8.67 -3.25
C ALA A 134 -1.70 8.99 -4.05
N ALA A 135 -2.88 8.73 -3.48
CA ALA A 135 -4.16 9.05 -4.09
C ALA A 135 -4.30 10.55 -4.40
N LYS A 136 -3.99 11.41 -3.41
CA LYS A 136 -4.01 12.88 -3.61
C LYS A 136 -3.06 13.34 -4.72
N LYS A 137 -1.90 12.70 -4.86
CA LYS A 137 -0.94 13.02 -5.92
C LYS A 137 -1.50 12.67 -7.30
N LEU A 138 -2.11 11.48 -7.45
CA LEU A 138 -2.75 11.05 -8.68
C LEU A 138 -3.92 11.97 -9.06
N ASP A 139 -4.79 12.28 -8.09
CA ASP A 139 -5.92 13.18 -8.29
C ASP A 139 -5.48 14.58 -8.71
N LYS A 140 -4.44 15.14 -8.06
CA LYS A 140 -3.87 16.43 -8.46
C LYS A 140 -3.30 16.40 -9.88
N ALA A 141 -2.67 15.29 -10.28
CA ALA A 141 -2.08 15.14 -11.60
C ALA A 141 -3.16 15.04 -12.70
N SER A 142 -4.19 14.22 -12.48
CA SER A 142 -5.28 13.92 -13.42
C SER A 142 -6.43 14.94 -13.39
N GLY A 143 -6.48 15.81 -12.37
CA GLY A 143 -7.63 16.67 -12.09
C GLY A 143 -8.84 15.85 -11.64
N HIS A 144 -8.65 14.90 -10.73
CA HIS A 144 -9.67 13.91 -10.35
C HIS A 144 -10.25 13.15 -11.57
N GLY A 145 -9.36 12.74 -12.49
CA GLY A 145 -9.74 12.08 -13.74
C GLY A 145 -10.30 13.01 -14.83
N ALA A 146 -10.50 14.30 -14.54
CA ALA A 146 -11.09 15.23 -15.49
C ALA A 146 -10.29 15.37 -16.79
N LYS A 147 -8.95 15.40 -16.68
CA LYS A 147 -8.06 15.43 -17.85
C LYS A 147 -8.16 14.18 -18.73
N HIS A 148 -8.66 13.08 -18.18
CA HIS A 148 -8.87 11.82 -18.88
C HIS A 148 -10.32 11.66 -19.38
N GLY A 149 -11.17 12.65 -19.13
CA GLY A 149 -12.58 12.68 -19.52
C GLY A 149 -13.53 12.10 -18.49
N ALA A 150 -13.13 11.89 -17.23
CA ALA A 150 -14.05 11.49 -16.15
C ALA A 150 -14.89 12.68 -15.63
N VAL A 151 -15.40 13.50 -16.54
CA VAL A 151 -16.36 14.58 -16.28
C VAL A 151 -17.61 14.31 -17.09
N LEU A 152 -18.77 14.38 -16.46
CA LEU A 152 -20.04 14.23 -17.15
C LEU A 152 -20.41 15.54 -17.86
N ASN A 153 -20.71 15.47 -19.16
CA ASN A 153 -21.28 16.61 -19.87
C ASN A 153 -22.78 16.73 -19.56
N LEU A 154 -23.15 17.78 -18.82
CA LEU A 154 -24.53 18.05 -18.41
C LEU A 154 -25.34 18.82 -19.46
N ASP A 155 -24.70 19.32 -20.52
CA ASP A 155 -25.38 20.07 -21.59
C ASP A 155 -26.12 19.13 -22.59
N ILE A 156 -25.99 17.82 -22.41
CA ILE A 156 -26.63 16.79 -23.23
C ILE A 156 -27.95 16.37 -22.57
N ILE A 157 -29.07 16.75 -23.19
CA ILE A 157 -30.45 16.37 -22.80
C ILE A 157 -30.84 15.03 -23.43
#